data_AF-A0A925TKD6-F1
#
_entry.id   AF-A0A925TKD6-F1
#
_cell.length_a   1.000
_cell.length_b   1.000
_cell.length_c   1.000
_cell.angle_alpha   90.00
_cell.angle_beta   90.00
_cell.angle_gamma   90.00
#
_symmetry.space_group_name_H-M   'P 1'
#
loop_
_entity.id
_entity.type
_entity.pdbx_description
1 polymer ?
#
loop_
_entity_poly.entity_id
_entity_poly.type
_entity_poly.pdbx_seq_one_letter_code
_entity_poly.pdbx_strand_id
1 'polypeptide(L)'
;MLATGVSAAPPKAKTALPFPYARMGVANGCFVESVALGDALRARLGGETWYRILQWGAKEDEEAVAGHAVLVFQHLGKLWNYDINYGLNALETPVENRDNVDAVAKEATAPYMGKITPRFPLYREDFAQAADPKPPAEFTGVEESELRDAGLVAGRLAKHRPVALLEFTYPKDGVTRRGAAAAFVHSGRLCVYTATNGTVPFRVRALNVDNLRQLQELLRRIYPGVSALTAR
;
A
#
# COMPACT_ATOMS: atom_id res chain seq x y z
N MET A 1 23.60 -35.69 -28.64
CA MET A 1 23.22 -34.83 -27.51
C MET A 1 21.91 -34.15 -27.86
N LEU A 2 20.80 -34.54 -27.22
CA LEU A 2 19.49 -33.93 -27.44
C LEU A 2 19.31 -32.80 -26.43
N ALA A 3 19.16 -31.57 -26.93
CA ALA A 3 18.86 -30.40 -26.12
C ALA A 3 17.41 -30.50 -25.62
N THR A 4 17.24 -30.60 -24.31
CA THR A 4 15.94 -30.51 -23.64
C THR A 4 15.49 -29.05 -23.66
N GLY A 5 14.53 -28.75 -24.53
CA GLY A 5 13.83 -27.46 -24.53
C GLY A 5 13.09 -27.28 -23.20
N VAL A 6 13.48 -26.25 -22.44
CA VAL A 6 12.72 -25.79 -21.28
C VAL A 6 11.45 -25.15 -21.81
N SER A 7 10.36 -25.91 -21.79
CA SER A 7 9.02 -25.38 -22.06
C SER A 7 8.65 -24.42 -20.93
N ALA A 8 8.63 -23.12 -21.23
CA ALA A 8 8.09 -22.12 -20.31
C ALA A 8 6.60 -22.44 -20.09
N ALA A 9 6.22 -22.62 -18.83
CA ALA A 9 4.82 -22.87 -18.48
C ALA A 9 3.95 -21.72 -19.03
N PRO A 10 2.76 -22.03 -19.59
CA PRO A 10 1.86 -21.01 -20.10
C PRO A 10 1.50 -20.01 -18.99
N PRO A 11 1.34 -18.72 -19.31
CA PRO A 11 0.96 -17.72 -18.32
C PRO A 11 -0.37 -18.14 -17.67
N LYS A 12 -0.38 -18.30 -16.34
CA LYS A 12 -1.60 -18.58 -15.59
C LYS A 12 -2.62 -17.49 -15.94
N ALA A 13 -3.82 -17.90 -16.34
CA ALA A 13 -4.93 -16.98 -16.59
C ALA A 13 -5.16 -16.11 -15.35
N LYS A 14 -5.25 -14.78 -15.55
CA LYS A 14 -5.52 -13.84 -14.46
C LYS A 14 -6.88 -14.18 -13.87
N THR A 15 -6.89 -14.68 -12.64
CA THR A 15 -8.16 -14.97 -11.95
C THR A 15 -8.79 -13.63 -11.58
N ALA A 16 -10.09 -13.46 -11.86
CA ALA A 16 -10.80 -12.26 -11.46
C ALA A 16 -10.96 -12.24 -9.92
N LEU A 17 -10.94 -11.05 -9.33
CA LEU A 17 -11.32 -10.87 -7.93
C LEU A 17 -12.75 -11.36 -7.70
N PRO A 18 -13.08 -11.88 -6.50
CA PRO A 18 -14.43 -12.33 -6.17
C PRO A 18 -15.47 -11.20 -6.15
N PHE A 19 -15.03 -9.96 -6.40
CA PHE A 19 -15.84 -8.78 -6.58
C PHE A 19 -15.15 -7.81 -7.55
N PRO A 20 -15.92 -6.92 -8.23
CA PRO A 20 -15.34 -5.87 -9.06
C PRO A 20 -14.43 -4.95 -8.23
N TYR A 21 -13.19 -4.78 -8.66
CA TYR A 21 -12.26 -3.85 -8.03
C TYR A 21 -11.44 -3.14 -9.10
N ALA A 22 -11.62 -1.82 -9.18
CA ALA A 22 -10.85 -0.96 -10.06
C ALA A 22 -9.61 -0.46 -9.32
N ARG A 23 -8.43 -0.77 -9.90
CA ARG A 23 -7.13 -0.27 -9.44
C ARG A 23 -7.11 1.26 -9.36
N MET A 24 -6.41 1.82 -8.39
CA MET A 24 -6.24 3.27 -8.29
C MET A 24 -5.35 3.82 -9.41
N GLY A 25 -4.36 3.05 -9.86
CA GLY A 25 -3.48 3.46 -10.97
C GLY A 25 -2.44 4.51 -10.59
N VAL A 26 -2.06 4.57 -9.31
CA VAL A 26 -1.12 5.56 -8.77
C VAL A 26 0.32 5.01 -8.71
N ALA A 27 1.30 5.91 -8.83
CA ALA A 27 2.72 5.56 -8.76
C ALA A 27 3.09 5.02 -7.37
N ASN A 28 3.96 4.00 -7.32
CA ASN A 28 4.39 3.35 -6.06
C ASN A 28 3.22 2.96 -5.12
N GLY A 29 2.09 2.58 -5.72
CA GLY A 29 0.82 2.37 -5.02
C GLY A 29 0.65 1.01 -4.35
N CYS A 30 1.64 0.11 -4.36
CA CYS A 30 1.46 -1.30 -3.93
C CYS A 30 0.86 -1.44 -2.51
N PHE A 31 1.31 -0.61 -1.57
CA PHE A 31 0.80 -0.61 -0.20
C PHE A 31 -0.62 -0.03 -0.12
N VAL A 32 -0.84 1.20 -0.60
CA VAL A 32 -2.16 1.85 -0.57
C VAL A 32 -3.23 1.09 -1.36
N GLU A 33 -2.85 0.42 -2.44
CA GLU A 33 -3.74 -0.46 -3.21
C GLU A 33 -4.14 -1.69 -2.40
N SER A 34 -3.18 -2.29 -1.68
CA SER A 34 -3.46 -3.41 -0.78
C SER A 34 -4.36 -2.99 0.39
N VAL A 35 -4.16 -1.78 0.94
CA VAL A 35 -5.02 -1.21 1.98
C VAL A 35 -6.44 -0.98 1.45
N ALA A 36 -6.59 -0.29 0.32
CA ALA A 36 -7.88 0.02 -0.27
C ALA A 36 -8.66 -1.24 -0.65
N LEU A 37 -7.98 -2.27 -1.16
CA LEU A 37 -8.60 -3.55 -1.44
C LEU A 37 -9.01 -4.29 -0.16
N GLY A 38 -8.18 -4.26 0.88
CA GLY A 38 -8.51 -4.82 2.20
C GLY A 38 -9.76 -4.18 2.81
N ASP A 39 -9.87 -2.86 2.71
CA ASP A 39 -11.06 -2.11 3.13
C ASP A 39 -12.31 -2.52 2.34
N ALA A 40 -12.21 -2.57 1.01
CA ALA A 40 -13.31 -2.99 0.15
C ALA A 40 -13.73 -4.43 0.44
N LEU A 41 -12.77 -5.32 0.69
CA LEU A 41 -12.99 -6.72 1.02
C LEU A 41 -13.72 -6.86 2.36
N ARG A 42 -13.28 -6.14 3.40
CA ARG A 42 -13.95 -6.11 4.71
C ARG A 42 -15.37 -5.57 4.60
N ALA A 43 -15.57 -4.49 3.85
CA ALA A 43 -16.90 -3.91 3.62
C ALA A 43 -17.83 -4.87 2.88
N ARG A 44 -17.30 -5.70 1.96
CA ARG A 44 -18.09 -6.60 1.12
C ARG A 44 -18.39 -7.96 1.75
N LEU A 45 -17.42 -8.52 2.46
CA LEU A 45 -17.44 -9.88 3.01
C LEU A 45 -17.67 -9.92 4.53
N GLY A 46 -17.60 -8.78 5.22
CA GLY A 46 -17.81 -8.64 6.65
C GLY A 46 -16.51 -8.65 7.47
N GLY A 47 -16.62 -8.19 8.72
CA GLY A 47 -15.50 -7.98 9.65
C GLY A 47 -14.70 -9.24 10.01
N GLU A 48 -15.31 -10.42 9.93
CA GLU A 48 -14.68 -11.72 10.22
C GLU A 48 -13.75 -12.21 9.10
N THR A 49 -13.68 -11.49 7.98
CA THR A 49 -12.83 -11.92 6.87
C THR A 49 -11.37 -11.73 7.22
N TRP A 50 -10.62 -12.84 7.28
CA TRP A 50 -9.19 -12.79 7.51
C TRP A 50 -8.47 -12.20 6.29
N TYR A 51 -7.70 -11.14 6.52
CA TYR A 51 -6.73 -10.61 5.57
C TYR A 51 -5.58 -9.93 6.31
N ARG A 52 -4.41 -9.88 5.66
CA ARG A 52 -3.22 -9.15 6.12
C ARG A 52 -2.50 -8.56 4.91
N ILE A 53 -1.84 -7.44 5.09
CA ILE A 53 -0.91 -6.93 4.07
C ILE A 53 0.44 -7.59 4.30
N LEU A 54 0.91 -8.38 3.35
CA LEU A 54 2.27 -8.90 3.35
C LEU A 54 3.18 -7.84 2.72
N GLN A 55 4.18 -7.39 3.45
CA GLN A 55 5.21 -6.47 2.97
C GLN A 55 6.58 -7.15 3.02
N TRP A 56 7.44 -6.85 2.04
CA TRP A 56 8.85 -7.23 2.06
C TRP A 56 9.74 -6.14 1.47
N GLY A 57 11.04 -6.27 1.70
CA GLY A 57 12.06 -5.34 1.26
C GLY A 57 12.46 -4.32 2.34
N ALA A 58 11.71 -4.22 3.44
CA ALA A 58 12.03 -3.33 4.57
C ALA A 58 12.98 -3.99 5.57
N LYS A 59 14.01 -3.31 6.07
CA LYS A 59 14.70 -3.76 7.31
C LYS A 59 13.84 -3.45 8.53
N GLU A 60 14.03 -4.19 9.62
CA GLU A 60 13.22 -4.07 10.84
C GLU A 60 13.31 -2.67 11.48
N ASP A 61 14.45 -1.99 11.32
CA ASP A 61 14.82 -0.70 11.88
C ASP A 61 14.64 0.49 10.92
N GLU A 62 14.52 0.25 9.62
CA GLU A 62 14.38 1.32 8.63
C GLU A 62 12.93 1.83 8.54
N GLU A 63 12.72 3.09 8.93
CA GLU A 63 11.42 3.77 8.79
C GLU A 63 11.02 3.98 7.32
N ALA A 64 11.99 4.07 6.41
CA ALA A 64 11.78 4.32 4.99
C ALA A 64 12.44 3.23 4.16
N VAL A 65 11.66 2.37 3.51
CA VAL A 65 12.24 1.40 2.57
C VAL A 65 11.38 1.19 1.35
N ALA A 66 12.03 1.34 0.19
CA ALA A 66 11.60 0.84 -1.10
C ALA A 66 11.38 -0.68 -1.00
N GLY A 67 10.12 -1.08 -0.87
CA GLY A 67 9.71 -2.48 -0.79
C GLY A 67 8.47 -2.71 -1.66
N HIS A 68 7.89 -3.90 -1.54
CA HIS A 68 6.61 -4.23 -2.16
C HIS A 68 5.62 -4.72 -1.12
N ALA A 69 4.34 -4.55 -1.42
CA ALA A 69 3.27 -4.98 -0.54
C ALA A 69 2.14 -5.59 -1.37
N VAL A 70 1.53 -6.64 -0.82
CA VAL A 70 0.40 -7.36 -1.40
C VAL A 70 -0.65 -7.61 -0.33
N LEU A 71 -1.91 -7.69 -0.72
CA LEU A 71 -2.97 -8.16 0.16
C LEU A 71 -2.98 -9.68 0.14
N VAL A 72 -2.96 -10.33 1.30
CA VAL A 72 -3.23 -11.77 1.46
C VAL A 72 -4.54 -11.92 2.19
N PHE A 73 -5.44 -12.76 1.71
CA PHE A 73 -6.74 -12.95 2.33
C PHE A 73 -7.28 -14.37 2.15
N GLN A 74 -8.19 -14.77 3.03
CA GLN A 74 -8.91 -16.03 2.93
C GLN A 74 -10.25 -15.82 2.24
N HIS A 75 -10.56 -16.64 1.24
CA HIS A 75 -11.86 -16.66 0.60
C HIS A 75 -12.20 -18.06 0.08
N LEU A 76 -13.42 -18.54 0.38
CA LEU A 76 -13.92 -19.86 -0.01
C LEU A 76 -12.96 -21.02 0.33
N GLY A 77 -12.39 -21.00 1.53
CA GLY A 77 -11.49 -22.06 2.01
C GLY A 77 -10.11 -22.08 1.36
N LYS A 78 -9.73 -21.06 0.58
CA LYS A 78 -8.39 -20.92 0.00
C LYS A 78 -7.76 -19.57 0.37
N LEU A 79 -6.42 -19.53 0.40
CA LEU A 79 -5.67 -18.29 0.51
C LEU A 79 -5.42 -17.70 -0.87
N TRP A 80 -5.53 -16.38 -0.93
CA TRP A 80 -5.35 -15.58 -2.14
C TRP A 80 -4.35 -14.48 -1.84
N ASN A 81 -3.54 -14.12 -2.84
CA ASN A 81 -2.82 -12.86 -2.84
C ASN A 81 -3.34 -11.95 -3.95
N TYR A 82 -3.38 -10.65 -3.67
CA TYR A 82 -3.52 -9.63 -4.68
C TYR A 82 -2.25 -8.81 -4.73
N ASP A 83 -1.56 -8.90 -5.86
CA ASP A 83 -0.40 -8.08 -6.18
C ASP A 83 -0.79 -7.09 -7.27
N ILE A 84 -0.51 -5.80 -7.06
CA ILE A 84 -0.77 -4.75 -8.05
C ILE A 84 -0.09 -5.02 -9.41
N ASN A 85 1.04 -5.72 -9.44
CA ASN A 85 1.79 -6.05 -10.65
C ASN A 85 1.30 -7.34 -11.34
N TYR A 86 0.85 -8.31 -10.56
CA TYR A 86 0.53 -9.66 -11.05
C TYR A 86 -0.96 -10.03 -10.98
N GLY A 87 -1.79 -9.18 -10.38
CA GLY A 87 -3.21 -9.42 -10.15
C GLY A 87 -3.45 -10.39 -9.00
N LEU A 88 -4.57 -11.10 -9.08
CA LEU A 88 -4.99 -12.07 -8.07
C LEU A 88 -4.42 -13.45 -8.36
N ASN A 89 -3.80 -14.07 -7.36
CA ASN A 89 -3.29 -15.43 -7.43
C ASN A 89 -3.79 -16.24 -6.25
N ALA A 90 -4.22 -17.47 -6.52
CA ALA A 90 -4.47 -18.46 -5.49
C ALA A 90 -3.13 -18.98 -4.95
N LEU A 91 -3.02 -19.09 -3.63
CA LEU A 91 -1.87 -19.69 -2.95
C LEU A 91 -2.14 -21.17 -2.71
N GLU A 92 -1.11 -22.00 -2.85
CA GLU A 92 -1.15 -23.42 -2.52
C GLU A 92 -0.96 -23.66 -1.01
N THR A 93 -0.43 -22.67 -0.30
CA THR A 93 -0.38 -22.67 1.18
C THR A 93 -1.77 -22.91 1.76
N PRO A 94 -1.96 -23.97 2.56
CA PRO A 94 -3.24 -24.26 3.19
C PRO A 94 -3.68 -23.15 4.16
N VAL A 95 -5.00 -23.00 4.34
CA VAL A 95 -5.57 -21.95 5.19
C VAL A 95 -5.11 -22.05 6.64
N GLU A 96 -4.90 -23.25 7.15
CA GLU A 96 -4.35 -23.52 8.48
C GLU A 96 -2.93 -22.95 8.67
N ASN A 97 -2.21 -22.70 7.58
CA ASN A 97 -0.88 -22.09 7.57
C ASN A 97 -0.89 -20.60 7.20
N ARG A 98 -2.05 -19.95 7.20
CA ARG A 98 -2.19 -18.52 6.82
C ARG A 98 -1.35 -17.55 7.64
N ASP A 99 -1.05 -17.90 8.90
CA ASP A 99 -0.22 -17.09 9.79
C ASP A 99 1.29 -17.43 9.68
N ASN A 100 1.65 -18.47 8.90
CA ASN A 100 3.04 -18.78 8.58
C ASN A 100 3.54 -17.85 7.47
N VAL A 101 4.10 -16.71 7.90
CA VAL A 101 4.62 -15.65 7.01
C VAL A 101 5.62 -16.21 6.00
N ASP A 102 6.52 -17.10 6.41
CA ASP A 102 7.57 -17.63 5.53
C ASP A 102 6.98 -18.49 4.40
N ALA A 103 6.02 -19.36 4.71
CA ALA A 103 5.33 -20.19 3.72
C ALA A 103 4.57 -19.33 2.70
N VAL A 104 3.79 -18.36 3.18
CA VAL A 104 3.02 -17.47 2.32
C VAL A 104 3.93 -16.54 1.51
N ALA A 105 4.98 -15.99 2.13
CA ALA A 105 5.91 -15.10 1.46
C ALA A 105 6.67 -15.80 0.35
N LYS A 106 7.08 -17.07 0.55
CA LYS A 106 7.72 -17.88 -0.49
C LYS A 106 6.89 -17.93 -1.77
N GLU A 107 5.58 -18.12 -1.65
CA GLU A 107 4.69 -18.16 -2.82
C GLU A 107 4.38 -16.77 -3.37
N ALA A 108 4.05 -15.81 -2.51
CA ALA A 108 3.68 -14.46 -2.92
C ALA A 108 4.84 -13.72 -3.63
N THR A 109 6.07 -14.04 -3.28
CA THR A 109 7.27 -13.42 -3.85
C THR A 109 7.86 -14.20 -5.03
N ALA A 110 7.32 -15.38 -5.36
CA ALA A 110 7.81 -16.21 -6.46
C ALA A 110 7.95 -15.46 -7.80
N PRO A 111 7.04 -14.55 -8.20
CA PRO A 111 7.18 -13.79 -9.46
C PRO A 111 8.38 -12.83 -9.51
N TYR A 112 8.97 -12.53 -8.35
CA TYR A 112 10.11 -11.64 -8.17
C TYR A 112 11.43 -12.38 -8.02
N MET A 113 11.39 -13.69 -7.79
CA MET A 113 12.58 -14.53 -7.65
C MET A 113 13.38 -14.50 -8.96
N GLY A 114 14.62 -14.00 -8.88
CA GLY A 114 15.50 -13.79 -10.03
C GLY A 114 15.65 -12.34 -10.47
N LYS A 115 14.79 -11.43 -9.99
CA LYS A 115 14.94 -9.98 -10.21
C LYS A 115 15.43 -9.27 -8.95
N ILE A 116 14.92 -9.70 -7.80
CA ILE A 116 15.26 -9.15 -6.49
C ILE A 116 15.34 -10.29 -5.48
N THR A 117 16.00 -10.04 -4.36
CA THR A 117 15.92 -10.90 -3.17
C THR A 117 14.94 -10.26 -2.20
N PRO A 118 13.74 -10.83 -1.99
CA PRO A 118 12.84 -10.38 -0.93
C PRO A 118 13.53 -10.55 0.42
N ARG A 119 13.43 -9.53 1.26
CA ARG A 119 14.02 -9.52 2.60
C ARG A 119 12.95 -9.16 3.62
N PHE A 120 13.03 -9.81 4.78
CA PHE A 120 12.19 -9.53 5.95
C PHE A 120 10.69 -9.45 5.64
N PRO A 121 10.08 -10.54 5.14
CA PRO A 121 8.64 -10.57 4.94
C PRO A 121 7.95 -10.37 6.29
N LEU A 122 6.95 -9.49 6.32
CA LEU A 122 6.18 -9.21 7.53
C LEU A 122 4.71 -9.01 7.18
N TYR A 123 3.83 -9.51 8.04
CA TYR A 123 2.43 -9.13 7.98
C TYR A 123 2.17 -7.83 8.71
N ARG A 124 1.38 -6.96 8.07
CA ARG A 124 0.71 -5.85 8.71
C ARG A 124 -0.78 -6.16 8.80
N GLU A 125 -1.24 -6.25 10.03
CA GLU A 125 -2.64 -6.43 10.38
C GLU A 125 -3.24 -5.07 10.72
N ASP A 126 -4.43 -4.79 10.19
CA ASP A 126 -5.14 -3.54 10.43
C ASP A 126 -6.43 -3.78 11.20
N PHE A 127 -6.80 -2.80 12.02
CA PHE A 127 -8.06 -2.83 12.77
C PHE A 127 -9.19 -2.18 11.97
N ALA A 128 -10.43 -2.42 12.38
CA ALA A 128 -11.59 -1.77 11.79
C ALA A 128 -11.54 -0.26 12.06
N GLN A 129 -11.72 0.53 11.01
CA GLN A 129 -11.79 1.99 11.09
C GLN A 129 -13.13 2.44 10.50
N ALA A 130 -13.58 3.63 10.91
CA ALA A 130 -14.76 4.26 10.34
C ALA A 130 -14.36 5.13 9.15
N ALA A 131 -15.25 5.24 8.15
CA ALA A 131 -15.09 6.19 7.06
C ALA A 131 -14.86 7.61 7.59
N ASP A 132 -14.11 8.41 6.82
CA ASP A 132 -13.92 9.81 7.15
C ASP A 132 -15.27 10.54 7.04
N PRO A 133 -15.76 11.19 8.11
CA PRO A 133 -17.00 11.97 8.04
C PRO A 133 -16.87 13.19 7.13
N LYS A 134 -15.65 13.64 6.82
CA LYS A 134 -15.34 14.79 5.97
C LYS A 134 -14.16 14.44 5.07
N PRO A 135 -14.39 13.65 3.99
CA PRO A 135 -13.33 13.31 3.06
C PRO A 135 -12.64 14.58 2.53
N PRO A 136 -11.30 14.56 2.39
CA PRO A 136 -10.54 15.73 1.96
C PRO A 136 -10.95 16.16 0.54
N ALA A 137 -10.88 17.47 0.27
CA ALA A 137 -11.20 17.99 -1.05
C ALA A 137 -10.14 17.54 -2.08
N GLU A 138 -10.57 16.80 -3.11
CA GLU A 138 -9.67 16.37 -4.18
C GLU A 138 -9.07 17.55 -4.96
N PHE A 139 -7.88 17.32 -5.52
CA PHE A 139 -7.24 18.25 -6.43
C PHE A 139 -7.99 18.29 -7.77
N THR A 140 -8.68 19.39 -8.08
CA THR A 140 -9.39 19.55 -9.35
C THR A 140 -8.49 20.12 -10.45
N GLY A 141 -8.47 19.48 -11.62
CA GLY A 141 -7.80 20.03 -12.82
C GLY A 141 -6.28 20.07 -12.74
N VAL A 142 -5.67 19.15 -11.99
CA VAL A 142 -4.23 19.13 -11.74
C VAL A 142 -3.54 18.12 -12.65
N GLU A 143 -2.56 18.60 -13.43
CA GLU A 143 -1.75 17.79 -14.34
C GLU A 143 -0.55 17.15 -13.62
N GLU A 144 -0.10 17.76 -12.51
CA GLU A 144 1.01 17.26 -11.71
C GLU A 144 0.68 15.91 -11.07
N SER A 145 1.40 14.88 -11.49
CA SER A 145 1.16 13.49 -11.08
C SER A 145 1.23 13.28 -9.57
N GLU A 146 2.10 14.00 -8.84
CA GLU A 146 2.19 13.91 -7.38
C GLU A 146 0.88 14.31 -6.69
N LEU A 147 0.26 15.39 -7.16
CA LEU A 147 -1.00 15.90 -6.61
C LEU A 147 -2.16 15.00 -6.99
N ARG A 148 -2.27 14.65 -8.27
CA ARG A 148 -3.30 13.73 -8.76
C ARG A 148 -3.29 12.41 -7.99
N ASP A 149 -2.12 11.78 -7.86
CA ASP A 149 -2.00 10.46 -7.23
C ASP A 149 -2.31 10.52 -5.73
N ALA A 150 -1.83 11.55 -5.02
CA ALA A 150 -2.17 11.76 -3.62
C ALA A 150 -3.68 11.98 -3.42
N GLY A 151 -4.31 12.76 -4.30
CA GLY A 151 -5.76 13.00 -4.29
C GLY A 151 -6.55 11.70 -4.52
N LEU A 152 -6.17 10.89 -5.50
CA LEU A 152 -6.80 9.59 -5.78
C LEU A 152 -6.70 8.64 -4.59
N VAL A 153 -5.53 8.57 -3.95
CA VAL A 153 -5.33 7.75 -2.75
C VAL A 153 -6.21 8.26 -1.61
N ALA A 154 -6.22 9.57 -1.36
CA ALA A 154 -7.00 10.15 -0.28
C ALA A 154 -8.51 9.92 -0.48
N GLY A 155 -9.04 10.24 -1.66
CA GLY A 155 -10.46 10.03 -1.99
C GLY A 155 -10.85 8.55 -1.95
N ARG A 156 -9.96 7.62 -2.33
CA ARG A 156 -10.24 6.19 -2.24
C ARG A 156 -10.30 5.70 -0.78
N LEU A 157 -9.30 6.05 0.02
CA LEU A 157 -9.19 5.59 1.40
C LEU A 157 -10.20 6.25 2.34
N ALA A 158 -10.56 7.52 2.11
CA ALA A 158 -11.51 8.26 2.94
C ALA A 158 -12.89 7.58 3.05
N LYS A 159 -13.25 6.73 2.08
CA LYS A 159 -14.48 5.92 2.10
C LYS A 159 -14.54 4.91 3.26
N HIS A 160 -13.40 4.59 3.87
CA HIS A 160 -13.29 3.51 4.85
C HIS A 160 -12.45 3.87 6.09
N ARG A 161 -11.68 4.96 6.05
CA ARG A 161 -10.80 5.38 7.16
C ARG A 161 -10.60 6.91 7.14
N PRO A 162 -10.21 7.53 8.26
CA PRO A 162 -9.79 8.94 8.28
C PRO A 162 -8.52 9.16 7.44
N VAL A 163 -8.50 10.22 6.64
CA VAL A 163 -7.38 10.54 5.75
C VAL A 163 -7.15 12.04 5.65
N ALA A 164 -5.90 12.47 5.83
CA ALA A 164 -5.48 13.82 5.47
C ALA A 164 -4.87 13.85 4.06
N LEU A 165 -5.38 14.74 3.21
CA LEU A 165 -4.71 15.12 1.97
C LEU A 165 -3.88 16.37 2.23
N LEU A 166 -2.59 16.26 1.95
CA LEU A 166 -1.60 17.28 2.28
C LEU A 166 -0.97 17.84 1.02
N GLU A 167 -0.78 19.14 1.02
CA GLU A 167 0.00 19.86 0.02
C GLU A 167 1.15 20.59 0.70
N PHE A 168 2.34 20.54 0.10
CA PHE A 168 3.53 21.17 0.66
C PHE A 168 4.50 21.62 -0.43
N THR A 169 5.51 22.39 -0.03
CA THR A 169 6.66 22.71 -0.88
C THR A 169 7.94 22.14 -0.30
N TYR A 170 8.90 21.83 -1.16
CA TYR A 170 10.20 21.30 -0.76
C TYR A 170 11.30 21.71 -1.76
N PRO A 171 12.55 21.92 -1.29
CA PRO A 171 13.67 22.18 -2.18
C PRO A 171 14.12 20.90 -2.89
N LYS A 172 14.33 20.97 -4.20
CA LYS A 172 14.94 19.90 -5.00
C LYS A 172 15.70 20.50 -6.18
N ASP A 173 16.99 20.13 -6.29
CA ASP A 173 17.89 20.62 -7.35
C ASP A 173 17.98 22.16 -7.40
N GLY A 174 18.00 22.81 -6.23
CA GLY A 174 18.06 24.28 -6.11
C GLY A 174 16.74 25.01 -6.40
N VAL A 175 15.66 24.29 -6.73
CA VAL A 175 14.34 24.87 -7.03
C VAL A 175 13.32 24.43 -5.97
N THR A 176 12.40 25.33 -5.60
CA THR A 176 11.25 24.97 -4.76
C THR A 176 10.22 24.25 -5.61
N ARG A 177 9.91 23.00 -5.26
CA ARG A 177 8.87 22.20 -5.91
C ARG A 177 7.65 22.11 -5.02
N ARG A 178 6.51 21.83 -5.65
CA ARG A 178 5.24 21.52 -5.02
C ARG A 178 5.10 20.01 -4.95
N GLY A 179 4.62 19.50 -3.82
CA GLY A 179 4.36 18.08 -3.61
C GLY A 179 3.07 17.85 -2.85
N ALA A 180 2.61 16.61 -2.84
CA ALA A 180 1.42 16.20 -2.11
C ALA A 180 1.57 14.82 -1.48
N ALA A 181 0.79 14.59 -0.43
CA ALA A 181 0.78 13.33 0.29
C ALA A 181 -0.62 12.97 0.78
N ALA A 182 -0.90 11.67 0.91
CA ALA A 182 -2.05 11.17 1.64
C ALA A 182 -1.57 10.54 2.95
N ALA A 183 -2.10 10.99 4.08
CA ALA A 183 -1.76 10.48 5.40
C ALA A 183 -2.94 9.75 6.03
N PHE A 184 -2.72 8.52 6.50
CA PHE A 184 -3.76 7.65 7.06
C PHE A 184 -3.18 6.75 8.14
N VAL A 185 -4.04 6.17 8.99
CA VAL A 185 -3.60 5.18 9.99
C VAL A 185 -3.78 3.78 9.43
N HIS A 186 -2.77 2.92 9.62
CA HIS A 186 -2.86 1.49 9.32
C HIS A 186 -1.95 0.71 10.27
N SER A 187 -2.45 -0.38 10.87
CA SER A 187 -1.68 -1.22 11.80
C SER A 187 -1.08 -0.43 12.98
N GLY A 188 -1.85 0.54 13.48
CA GLY A 188 -1.41 1.41 14.58
C GLY A 188 -0.22 2.32 14.23
N ARG A 189 0.00 2.60 12.95
CA ARG A 189 1.06 3.48 12.45
C ARG A 189 0.48 4.58 11.59
N LEU A 190 1.09 5.75 11.66
CA LEU A 190 0.80 6.84 10.74
C LEU A 190 1.55 6.58 9.43
N CYS A 191 0.80 6.30 8.38
CA CYS A 191 1.31 6.02 7.05
C CYS A 191 1.21 7.28 6.19
N VAL A 192 2.29 7.62 5.50
CA VAL A 192 2.33 8.75 4.55
C VAL A 192 2.65 8.21 3.17
N TYR A 193 1.71 8.35 2.24
CA TYR A 193 1.89 8.03 0.83
C TYR A 193 2.32 9.27 0.06
N THR A 194 3.35 9.12 -0.79
CA THR A 194 3.72 10.08 -1.84
C THR A 194 3.99 9.34 -3.14
N ALA A 195 3.71 9.97 -4.28
CA ALA A 195 3.89 9.32 -5.58
C ALA A 195 5.36 8.92 -5.84
N THR A 196 6.32 9.68 -5.31
CA THR A 196 7.75 9.38 -5.49
C THR A 196 8.25 8.22 -4.63
N ASN A 197 7.82 8.15 -3.36
CA ASN A 197 8.40 7.21 -2.38
C ASN A 197 7.48 6.03 -2.03
N GLY A 198 6.23 6.05 -2.49
CA GLY A 198 5.21 5.11 -2.02
C GLY A 198 4.78 5.43 -0.59
N THR A 199 4.39 4.39 0.16
CA THR A 199 3.88 4.54 1.53
C THR A 199 4.94 4.28 2.58
N VAL A 200 5.12 5.23 3.49
CA VAL A 200 6.08 5.16 4.60
C VAL A 200 5.31 5.03 5.93
N PRO A 201 5.39 3.88 6.63
CA PRO A 201 4.72 3.67 7.92
C PRO A 201 5.59 4.11 9.11
N PHE A 202 5.26 5.24 9.73
CA PHE A 202 6.02 5.81 10.84
C PHE A 202 5.65 5.24 12.21
N ARG A 203 6.65 5.10 13.08
CA ARG A 203 6.48 4.74 14.50
C ARG A 203 6.35 6.03 15.32
N VAL A 204 5.12 6.48 15.55
CA VAL A 204 4.85 7.71 16.33
C VAL A 204 3.87 7.45 17.47
N ARG A 205 4.02 8.19 18.58
CA ARG A 205 3.23 7.98 19.81
C ARG A 205 1.78 8.49 19.71
N ALA A 206 1.52 9.49 18.87
CA ALA A 206 0.18 10.01 18.62
C ALA A 206 -0.26 9.62 17.20
N LEU A 207 -1.36 8.91 17.06
CA LEU A 207 -1.93 8.46 15.79
C LEU A 207 -3.10 9.36 15.43
N ASN A 208 -2.81 10.55 14.92
CA ASN A 208 -3.83 11.42 14.37
C ASN A 208 -3.38 12.00 13.03
N VAL A 209 -4.22 11.86 12.02
CA VAL A 209 -4.05 12.45 10.69
C VAL A 209 -4.28 13.97 10.68
N ASP A 210 -4.87 14.54 11.73
CA ASP A 210 -5.15 15.98 11.83
C ASP A 210 -3.96 16.79 12.38
N ASN A 211 -2.95 16.13 12.96
CA ASN A 211 -1.81 16.83 13.56
C ASN A 211 -0.82 17.30 12.49
N LEU A 212 -1.11 18.45 11.87
CA LEU A 212 -0.29 19.02 10.79
C LEU A 212 1.18 19.21 11.17
N ARG A 213 1.48 19.59 12.41
CA ARG A 213 2.88 19.75 12.86
C ARG A 213 3.61 18.41 12.82
N GLN A 214 2.99 17.36 13.35
CA GLN A 214 3.55 16.01 13.31
C GLN A 214 3.71 15.54 11.86
N LEU A 215 2.70 15.73 11.01
CA LEU A 215 2.76 15.38 9.60
C LEU A 215 3.88 16.12 8.86
N GLN A 216 4.10 17.39 9.17
CA GLN A 216 5.21 18.16 8.61
C GLN A 216 6.56 17.58 9.04
N GLU A 217 6.72 17.20 10.31
CA GLU A 217 7.94 16.56 10.82
C GLU A 217 8.20 15.21 10.14
N LEU A 218 7.15 14.42 9.86
CA LEU A 218 7.27 13.16 9.13
C LEU A 218 7.61 13.37 7.65
N LEU A 219 6.96 14.33 7.00
CA LEU A 219 7.25 14.69 5.62
C LEU A 219 8.68 15.21 5.45
N ARG A 220 9.23 15.92 6.44
CA ARG A 220 10.65 16.34 6.43
C ARG A 220 11.64 15.18 6.44
N ARG A 221 11.24 14.00 6.94
CA ARG A 221 12.06 12.77 6.87
C ARG A 221 12.09 12.17 5.46
N ILE A 222 11.03 12.40 4.67
CA ILE A 222 10.92 11.93 3.28
C ILE A 222 11.51 12.97 2.31
N TYR A 223 11.17 14.24 2.51
CA TYR A 223 11.59 15.40 1.72
C TYR A 223 12.24 16.43 2.66
N PRO A 224 13.57 16.42 2.80
CA PRO A 224 14.27 17.41 3.60
C PRO A 224 13.91 18.84 3.17
N GLY A 225 13.57 19.70 4.14
CA GLY A 225 13.19 21.11 3.86
C GLY A 225 11.72 21.35 3.56
N VAL A 226 10.81 20.38 3.80
CA VAL A 226 9.36 20.59 3.68
C VAL A 226 8.88 21.81 4.46
N SER A 227 8.11 22.66 3.77
CA SER A 227 7.51 23.89 4.26
C SER A 227 6.11 24.11 3.64
N ALA A 228 5.43 25.18 4.07
CA ALA A 228 4.10 25.56 3.57
C ALA A 228 3.07 24.42 3.55
N LEU A 229 3.11 23.54 4.56
CA LEU A 229 2.20 22.41 4.65
C LEU A 229 0.77 22.89 4.91
N THR A 230 -0.17 22.41 4.11
CA THR A 230 -1.61 22.65 4.28
C THR A 230 -2.38 21.35 4.12
N ALA A 231 -3.50 21.21 4.86
CA ALA A 231 -4.49 20.18 4.61
C ALA A 231 -5.59 20.71 3.69
N ARG A 232 -6.14 19.81 2.87
CA ARG A 232 -7.24 20.07 1.94
C ARG A 232 -8.55 19.47 2.45
#